data_AF-A0A1W9N0R8-F1
#
_entry.id   AF-A0A1W9N0R8-F1
#
_cell.length_a   1.000
_cell.length_b   1.000
_cell.length_c   1.000
_cell.angle_alpha   90.00
_cell.angle_beta   90.00
_cell.angle_gamma   90.00
#
_symmetry.space_group_name_H-M   'P 1'
#
loop_
_entity.id
_entity.type
_entity.pdbx_description
1 polymer ?
#
loop_
_entity_poly.entity_id
_entity_poly.type
_entity_poly.pdbx_seq_one_letter_code
_entity_poly.pdbx_strand_id
1 'polypeptide(L)'
;MKEKVFNLDQRAVDLFFSPVRHKADVIILLMNAIKYMLVNFQISDENSKGKMSLNVSKMSRLSFFTDQKYFSICFPFFVDVSDVSLIDFYTKDDISVDSKLTSEILSVINDSDIFNRQDVFDFIEPIDQVEPPSMGLWNVLKELMMFEDGYIRYDFDELRENPKYHPKYHLDIFYSSSSSFKFGLKEKPSPSDFLNMMDINMPCLYLTQNM
;
A
#
# COMPACT_ATOMS: atom_id res chain seq x y z
N MET A 1 14.91 12.57 4.68
CA MET A 1 13.62 11.88 4.56
C MET A 1 12.62 12.88 4.01
N LYS A 2 12.00 12.58 2.87
CA LYS A 2 10.89 13.36 2.33
C LYS A 2 9.61 12.63 2.73
N GLU A 3 8.77 13.25 3.54
CA GLU A 3 7.42 12.77 3.85
C GLU A 3 6.41 13.67 3.13
N LYS A 4 5.42 13.07 2.46
CA LYS A 4 4.28 13.80 1.91
C LYS A 4 2.99 13.18 2.43
N VAL A 5 2.15 13.99 3.07
CA VAL A 5 0.92 13.56 3.72
C VAL A 5 -0.28 14.03 2.91
N PHE A 6 -1.26 13.14 2.75
CA PHE A 6 -2.50 13.38 2.05
C PHE A 6 -3.67 13.05 2.99
N ASN A 7 -4.58 14.00 3.17
CA ASN A 7 -5.85 13.75 3.84
C ASN A 7 -6.74 12.86 2.96
N LEU A 8 -7.55 12.00 3.58
CA LEU A 8 -8.47 11.07 2.93
C LEU A 8 -9.89 11.40 3.35
N ASP A 9 -10.82 11.57 2.39
CA ASP A 9 -12.25 11.60 2.69
C ASP A 9 -12.79 10.18 2.94
N GLN A 10 -14.08 10.07 3.21
CA GLN A 10 -14.72 8.77 3.43
C GLN A 10 -14.58 7.82 2.23
N ARG A 11 -14.69 8.31 0.99
CA ARG A 11 -14.59 7.47 -0.20
C ARG A 11 -13.18 6.90 -0.37
N ALA A 12 -12.17 7.73 -0.13
CA ALA A 12 -10.77 7.32 -0.15
C ALA A 12 -10.46 6.34 0.99
N VAL A 13 -11.03 6.53 2.19
CA VAL A 13 -10.92 5.56 3.28
C VAL A 13 -11.54 4.22 2.89
N ASP A 14 -12.76 4.20 2.36
CA ASP A 14 -13.43 2.96 1.95
C ASP A 14 -12.62 2.21 0.86
N LEU A 15 -12.02 2.97 -0.07
CA LEU A 15 -11.14 2.43 -1.11
C LEU A 15 -9.85 1.83 -0.52
N PHE A 16 -9.10 2.58 0.28
CA PHE A 16 -7.77 2.17 0.73
C PHE A 16 -7.79 1.18 1.89
N PHE A 17 -8.84 1.16 2.70
CA PHE A 17 -8.98 0.24 3.83
C PHE A 17 -9.78 -1.02 3.49
N SER A 18 -10.06 -1.25 2.21
CA SER A 18 -10.58 -2.51 1.71
C SER A 18 -9.61 -3.67 2.04
N PRO A 19 -10.12 -4.90 2.31
CA PRO A 19 -9.27 -6.01 2.70
C PRO A 19 -8.22 -6.36 1.63
N VAL A 20 -6.94 -6.38 2.03
CA VAL A 20 -5.84 -6.93 1.23
C VAL A 20 -5.70 -8.40 1.58
N ARG A 21 -5.77 -9.30 0.61
CA ARG A 21 -5.70 -10.76 0.79
C ARG A 21 -4.81 -11.44 -0.24
N HIS A 22 -4.67 -10.84 -1.43
CA HIS A 22 -3.91 -11.36 -2.55
C HIS A 22 -3.02 -10.28 -3.17
N LYS A 23 -2.08 -10.71 -4.01
CA LYS A 23 -1.17 -9.78 -4.71
C LYS A 23 -1.93 -8.78 -5.59
N ALA A 24 -3.05 -9.19 -6.20
CA ALA A 24 -3.93 -8.31 -6.95
C ALA A 24 -4.39 -7.10 -6.12
N ASP A 25 -4.78 -7.31 -4.86
CA ASP A 25 -5.25 -6.25 -3.97
C ASP A 25 -4.14 -5.23 -3.68
N VAL A 26 -2.89 -5.70 -3.52
CA VAL A 26 -1.71 -4.83 -3.38
C VAL A 26 -1.52 -3.95 -4.61
N ILE A 27 -1.62 -4.54 -5.80
CA ILE A 27 -1.47 -3.81 -7.06
C ILE A 27 -2.57 -2.76 -7.20
N ILE A 28 -3.83 -3.14 -6.96
CA ILE A 28 -4.98 -2.23 -7.00
C ILE A 28 -4.77 -1.07 -6.01
N LEU A 29 -4.32 -1.36 -4.79
CA LEU A 29 -4.06 -0.36 -3.76
C LEU A 29 -2.98 0.63 -4.20
N LEU A 30 -1.85 0.15 -4.70
CA LEU A 30 -0.75 0.99 -5.18
C LEU A 30 -1.18 1.87 -6.36
N MET A 31 -1.88 1.32 -7.34
CA MET A 31 -2.31 2.09 -8.53
C MET A 31 -3.31 3.17 -8.14
N ASN A 32 -4.27 2.87 -7.26
CA ASN A 32 -5.21 3.87 -6.75
C ASN A 32 -4.53 4.93 -5.89
N ALA A 33 -3.52 4.55 -5.09
CA ALA A 33 -2.76 5.52 -4.29
C ALA A 33 -1.99 6.50 -5.19
N ILE A 34 -1.35 6.01 -6.27
CA ILE A 34 -0.69 6.86 -7.26
C ILE A 34 -1.68 7.81 -7.91
N LYS A 35 -2.82 7.30 -8.41
CA LYS A 35 -3.87 8.15 -9.01
C LYS A 35 -4.34 9.24 -8.04
N TYR A 36 -4.54 8.87 -6.77
CA TYR A 36 -4.93 9.82 -5.74
C TYR A 36 -3.87 10.93 -5.53
N MET A 37 -2.59 10.55 -5.47
CA MET A 37 -1.48 11.51 -5.34
C MET A 37 -1.33 12.41 -6.57
N LEU A 38 -1.53 11.88 -7.78
CA LEU A 38 -1.45 12.64 -9.04
C LEU A 38 -2.58 13.66 -9.19
N VAL A 39 -3.79 13.34 -8.74
CA VAL A 39 -4.90 14.30 -8.71
C VAL A 39 -4.60 15.46 -7.74
N ASN A 40 -3.82 15.20 -6.67
CA ASN A 40 -3.35 16.18 -5.69
C ASN A 40 -4.47 17.05 -5.10
N PHE A 41 -5.68 16.48 -4.95
CA PHE A 41 -6.82 17.19 -4.38
C PHE A 41 -6.61 17.44 -2.89
N GLN A 42 -6.79 18.68 -2.45
CA GLN A 42 -6.58 19.07 -1.06
C GLN A 42 -7.90 18.95 -0.28
N ILE A 43 -7.90 18.06 0.70
CA ILE A 43 -9.01 17.86 1.64
C ILE A 43 -8.69 18.60 2.93
N SER A 44 -9.61 19.45 3.39
CA SER A 44 -9.46 20.14 4.69
C SER A 44 -9.47 19.14 5.84
N ASP A 45 -8.76 19.47 6.93
CA ASP A 45 -8.66 18.59 8.10
C ASP A 45 -10.03 18.23 8.70
N GLU A 46 -11.00 19.15 8.64
CA GLU A 46 -12.38 18.93 9.12
C GLU A 46 -13.11 17.81 8.36
N ASN A 47 -12.80 17.65 7.07
CA ASN A 47 -13.39 16.65 6.20
C ASN A 47 -12.56 15.35 6.13
N SER A 48 -11.38 15.35 6.73
CA SER A 48 -10.48 14.21 6.75
C SER A 48 -11.04 13.10 7.65
N LYS A 49 -11.11 11.88 7.11
CA LYS A 49 -11.49 10.63 7.79
C LYS A 49 -10.32 9.67 7.95
N GLY A 50 -9.18 10.01 7.35
CA GLY A 50 -7.94 9.26 7.46
C GLY A 50 -6.80 10.00 6.79
N LYS A 51 -5.60 9.42 6.84
CA LYS A 51 -4.40 9.98 6.21
C LYS A 51 -3.65 8.90 5.44
N MET A 52 -3.08 9.28 4.32
CA MET A 52 -2.05 8.52 3.61
C MET A 52 -0.74 9.31 3.69
N SER A 53 0.36 8.64 3.99
CA SER A 53 1.70 9.23 4.05
C SER A 53 2.63 8.45 3.12
N LEU A 54 3.28 9.17 2.21
CA LEU A 54 4.36 8.69 1.37
C LEU A 54 5.70 9.08 2.01
N ASN A 55 6.46 8.08 2.44
CA ASN A 55 7.77 8.26 3.05
C ASN A 55 8.85 7.79 2.08
N VAL A 56 9.74 8.70 1.69
CA VAL A 56 10.85 8.44 0.75
C VAL A 56 12.19 8.79 1.41
N SER A 57 13.02 7.78 1.60
CA SER A 57 14.37 7.88 2.18
C SER A 57 15.25 6.79 1.56
N LYS A 58 16.05 6.07 2.36
CA LYS A 58 16.71 4.81 1.94
C LYS A 58 15.71 3.70 1.56
N MET A 59 14.47 3.82 2.03
CA MET A 59 13.34 2.99 1.64
C MET A 59 12.15 3.89 1.28
N SER A 60 11.23 3.36 0.47
CA SER A 60 10.00 4.04 0.09
C SER A 60 8.80 3.24 0.60
N ARG A 61 7.89 3.87 1.34
CA ARG A 61 6.69 3.23 1.88
C ARG A 61 5.47 4.14 1.80
N LEU A 62 4.32 3.53 1.56
CA LEU A 62 3.02 4.15 1.80
C LEU A 62 2.48 3.65 3.13
N SER A 63 1.93 4.57 3.91
CA SER A 63 1.31 4.27 5.20
C SER A 63 -0.05 4.94 5.29
N PHE A 64 -1.04 4.22 5.79
CA PHE A 64 -2.43 4.65 5.84
C PHE A 64 -2.93 4.60 7.28
N PHE A 65 -3.65 5.64 7.69
CA PHE A 65 -4.07 5.82 9.07
C PHE A 65 -5.55 6.22 9.17
N THR A 66 -6.27 5.54 10.06
CA THR A 66 -7.57 5.94 10.61
C THR A 66 -7.50 5.83 12.13
N ASP A 67 -8.52 6.28 12.86
CA ASP A 67 -8.50 6.18 14.33
C ASP A 67 -8.35 4.74 14.85
N GLN A 68 -8.78 3.73 14.09
CA GLN A 68 -8.81 2.33 14.56
C GLN A 68 -7.77 1.43 13.88
N LYS A 69 -7.29 1.80 12.69
CA LYS A 69 -6.48 0.91 11.85
C LYS A 69 -5.36 1.68 11.19
N TYR A 70 -4.15 1.13 11.25
CA TYR A 70 -2.99 1.60 10.50
C TYR A 70 -2.48 0.47 9.61
N PHE A 71 -1.99 0.76 8.42
CA PHE A 71 -1.20 -0.23 7.69
C PHE A 71 -0.15 0.45 6.82
N SER A 72 0.87 -0.30 6.45
CA SER A 72 1.96 0.18 5.61
C SER A 72 2.42 -0.89 4.64
N ILE A 73 2.87 -0.45 3.47
CA ILE A 73 3.35 -1.27 2.38
C ILE A 73 4.55 -0.61 1.70
N CYS A 74 5.48 -1.41 1.18
CA CYS A 74 6.56 -0.94 0.34
C CYS A 74 6.00 -0.23 -0.90
N PHE A 75 6.60 0.90 -1.23
CA PHE A 75 6.27 1.66 -2.44
C PHE A 75 7.38 1.45 -3.47
N PRO A 76 7.16 0.66 -4.53
CA PRO A 76 8.22 0.15 -5.41
C PRO A 76 8.68 1.15 -6.50
N PHE A 77 8.33 2.43 -6.37
CA PHE A 77 8.62 3.45 -7.38
C PHE A 77 9.56 4.53 -6.84
N PHE A 78 10.38 5.06 -7.73
CA PHE A 78 11.08 6.31 -7.49
C PHE A 78 10.09 7.46 -7.50
N VAL A 79 10.36 8.45 -6.66
CA VAL A 79 9.51 9.62 -6.48
C VAL A 79 10.36 10.84 -6.72
N ASP A 80 10.01 11.60 -7.76
CA ASP A 80 10.53 12.95 -7.91
C ASP A 80 9.53 13.95 -7.31
N VAL A 81 10.08 14.85 -6.48
CA VAL A 81 9.36 15.93 -5.79
C VAL A 81 10.11 17.24 -6.01
N SER A 82 10.72 17.39 -7.18
CA SER A 82 11.48 18.57 -7.58
C SER A 82 10.60 19.82 -7.66
N ASP A 83 9.30 19.65 -7.97
CA ASP A 83 8.27 20.68 -7.85
C ASP A 83 7.41 20.42 -6.58
N VAL A 84 7.12 21.48 -5.82
CA VAL A 84 6.28 21.40 -4.61
C VAL A 84 4.85 20.90 -4.95
N SER A 85 4.38 21.22 -6.17
CA SER A 85 3.02 20.97 -6.62
C SER A 85 2.84 19.66 -7.40
N LEU A 86 3.90 19.11 -7.99
CA LEU A 86 3.84 17.91 -8.81
C LEU A 86 4.65 16.78 -8.16
N ILE A 87 4.12 15.57 -8.26
CA ILE A 87 4.81 14.35 -7.83
C ILE A 87 4.84 13.46 -9.03
N ASP A 88 6.04 13.09 -9.45
CA ASP A 88 6.21 12.14 -10.52
C ASP A 88 6.73 10.81 -9.98
N PHE A 89 6.26 9.74 -10.59
CA PHE A 89 6.59 8.37 -10.22
C PHE A 89 7.26 7.68 -11.39
N TYR A 90 8.35 6.96 -11.13
CA TYR A 90 9.11 6.27 -12.15
C TYR A 90 9.56 4.89 -11.66
N THR A 91 9.68 3.94 -12.58
CA THR A 91 10.36 2.67 -12.28
C THR A 91 11.88 2.85 -12.33
N LYS A 92 12.61 1.79 -11.97
CA LYS A 92 14.08 1.77 -12.08
C LYS A 92 14.59 1.89 -13.52
N ASP A 93 13.75 1.49 -14.48
CA ASP A 93 14.03 1.51 -15.91
C ASP A 93 13.51 2.82 -16.56
N ASP A 94 13.28 3.87 -15.77
CA ASP A 94 12.86 5.22 -16.20
C ASP A 94 11.49 5.24 -16.93
N ILE A 95 10.59 4.32 -16.57
CA ILE A 95 9.22 4.29 -17.08
C ILE A 95 8.35 5.15 -16.17
N SER A 96 7.73 6.19 -16.72
CA SER A 96 6.79 7.05 -15.99
C SER A 96 5.52 6.27 -15.60
N VAL A 97 5.11 6.40 -14.33
CA VAL A 97 3.91 5.77 -13.76
C VAL A 97 2.85 6.83 -13.52
N ASP A 98 2.13 7.14 -14.59
CA ASP A 98 1.12 8.20 -14.64
C ASP A 98 -0.33 7.67 -14.50
N SER A 99 -1.29 8.57 -14.69
CA SER A 99 -2.72 8.23 -14.63
C SER A 99 -3.18 7.28 -15.75
N LYS A 100 -2.51 7.27 -16.90
CA LYS A 100 -2.84 6.37 -18.02
C LYS A 100 -2.35 4.96 -17.70
N LEU A 101 -1.07 4.81 -17.36
CA LEU A 101 -0.46 3.53 -17.06
C LEU A 101 -1.13 2.85 -15.85
N THR A 102 -1.39 3.61 -14.78
CA THR A 102 -2.13 3.09 -13.61
C THR A 102 -3.54 2.61 -13.97
N SER A 103 -4.24 3.28 -14.89
CA SER A 103 -5.58 2.88 -15.33
C SER A 103 -5.56 1.64 -16.22
N GLU A 104 -4.55 1.49 -17.08
CA GLU A 104 -4.35 0.27 -17.88
C GLU A 104 -4.07 -0.94 -16.98
N ILE A 105 -3.17 -0.79 -15.99
CA ILE A 105 -2.90 -1.86 -15.01
C ILE A 105 -4.18 -2.22 -14.25
N LEU A 106 -4.96 -1.24 -13.78
CA LEU A 106 -6.23 -1.51 -13.11
C LEU A 106 -7.24 -2.22 -14.03
N SER A 107 -7.27 -1.90 -15.33
CA SER A 107 -8.13 -2.58 -16.30
C SER A 107 -7.76 -4.07 -16.41
N VAL A 108 -6.47 -4.36 -16.56
CA VAL A 108 -5.96 -5.74 -16.63
C VAL A 108 -6.31 -6.51 -15.36
N ILE A 109 -6.04 -5.92 -14.18
CA ILE A 109 -6.18 -6.62 -12.89
C ILE A 109 -7.64 -6.84 -12.49
N ASN A 110 -8.53 -5.86 -12.72
CA ASN A 110 -9.92 -5.94 -12.25
C ASN A 110 -10.83 -6.79 -13.14
N ASP A 111 -10.59 -6.81 -14.46
CA ASP A 111 -11.52 -7.45 -15.40
C ASP A 111 -11.29 -8.97 -15.52
N SER A 112 -10.04 -9.41 -15.35
CA SER A 112 -9.64 -10.71 -15.89
C SER A 112 -9.39 -11.81 -14.88
N ASP A 113 -9.51 -11.55 -13.56
CA ASP A 113 -9.07 -12.45 -12.49
C ASP A 113 -7.72 -13.13 -12.84
N ILE A 114 -6.80 -12.30 -13.34
CA ILE A 114 -5.64 -12.72 -14.11
C ILE A 114 -4.77 -13.74 -13.37
N PHE A 115 -4.70 -13.61 -12.04
CA PHE A 115 -3.89 -14.48 -11.17
C PHE A 115 -4.48 -15.87 -10.95
N ASN A 116 -5.76 -16.09 -11.30
CA ASN A 116 -6.42 -17.39 -11.20
C ASN A 116 -6.52 -18.11 -12.56
N ARG A 117 -5.99 -17.52 -13.64
CA ARG A 117 -5.90 -18.17 -14.95
C ARG A 117 -4.96 -19.36 -14.88
N GLN A 118 -5.39 -20.49 -15.45
CA GLN A 118 -4.62 -21.75 -15.43
C GLN A 118 -3.61 -21.83 -16.57
N ASP A 119 -3.90 -21.16 -17.69
CA ASP A 119 -3.07 -21.15 -18.89
C ASP A 119 -2.33 -19.82 -19.04
N VAL A 120 -1.10 -19.89 -19.57
CA VAL A 120 -0.24 -18.73 -19.75
C VAL A 120 -0.75 -17.78 -20.85
N PHE A 121 -1.38 -18.32 -21.89
CA PHE A 121 -1.96 -17.49 -22.95
C PHE A 121 -3.20 -16.75 -22.43
N ASP A 122 -4.04 -17.40 -21.62
CA ASP A 122 -5.17 -16.77 -20.94
C ASP A 122 -4.72 -15.67 -19.95
N PHE A 123 -3.53 -15.82 -19.35
CA PHE A 123 -2.92 -14.79 -18.52
C PHE A 123 -2.44 -13.59 -19.36
N ILE A 124 -1.85 -13.84 -20.53
CA ILE A 124 -1.27 -12.78 -21.38
C ILE A 124 -2.35 -12.02 -22.16
N GLU A 125 -3.43 -12.70 -22.57
CA GLU A 125 -4.47 -12.13 -23.44
C GLU A 125 -5.00 -10.77 -22.95
N PRO A 126 -5.40 -10.57 -21.68
CA PRO A 126 -5.87 -9.27 -21.20
C PRO A 126 -4.84 -8.14 -21.29
N ILE A 127 -3.54 -8.49 -21.26
CA ILE A 127 -2.43 -7.53 -21.39
C ILE A 127 -2.24 -7.15 -22.85
N ASP A 128 -2.33 -8.12 -23.76
CA ASP A 128 -2.20 -7.94 -25.22
C ASP A 128 -3.40 -7.18 -25.82
N GLN A 129 -4.57 -7.29 -25.21
CA GLN A 129 -5.78 -6.58 -25.64
C GLN A 129 -5.79 -5.07 -25.32
N VAL A 130 -4.86 -4.57 -24.52
CA VAL A 130 -4.75 -3.12 -24.25
C VAL A 130 -4.16 -2.44 -25.48
N GLU A 131 -4.98 -1.73 -26.25
CA GLU A 131 -4.58 -1.15 -27.56
C GLU A 131 -4.85 0.37 -27.66
N PRO A 132 -3.83 1.22 -27.91
CA PRO A 132 -2.40 0.92 -27.85
C PRO A 132 -1.91 0.91 -26.38
N PRO A 133 -1.10 -0.09 -25.98
CA PRO A 133 -0.63 -0.17 -24.60
C PRO A 133 0.36 0.96 -24.31
N SER A 134 0.37 1.48 -23.09
CA SER A 134 1.45 2.39 -22.69
C SER A 134 2.79 1.69 -22.75
N MET A 135 3.81 2.44 -23.18
CA MET A 135 5.19 1.97 -23.12
C MET A 135 5.50 1.56 -21.68
N GLY A 136 5.81 0.28 -21.47
CA GLY A 136 6.16 -0.25 -20.16
C GLY A 136 5.02 -0.89 -19.36
N LEU A 137 3.79 -1.01 -19.88
CA LEU A 137 2.68 -1.72 -19.20
C LEU A 137 3.12 -3.07 -18.62
N TRP A 138 3.66 -3.93 -19.49
CA TRP A 138 4.17 -5.23 -19.07
C TRP A 138 5.31 -5.13 -18.04
N ASN A 139 6.24 -4.21 -18.25
CA ASN A 139 7.40 -4.07 -17.37
C ASN A 139 6.96 -3.70 -15.95
N VAL A 140 6.08 -2.71 -15.82
CA VAL A 140 5.57 -2.24 -14.53
C VAL A 140 4.70 -3.30 -13.88
N LEU A 141 3.80 -3.94 -14.63
CA LEU A 141 2.97 -5.03 -14.11
C LEU A 141 3.83 -6.18 -13.57
N LYS A 142 4.85 -6.60 -14.32
CA LYS A 142 5.80 -7.65 -13.89
C LYS A 142 6.55 -7.25 -12.61
N GLU A 143 7.04 -6.02 -12.50
CA GLU A 143 7.69 -5.54 -11.28
C GLU A 143 6.73 -5.57 -10.08
N LEU A 144 5.49 -5.13 -10.29
CA LEU A 144 4.42 -5.15 -9.30
C LEU A 144 4.03 -6.57 -8.88
N MET A 145 4.13 -7.56 -9.76
CA MET A 145 3.91 -8.97 -9.39
C MET A 145 5.03 -9.54 -8.53
N MET A 146 6.28 -9.14 -8.81
CA MET A 146 7.47 -9.78 -8.26
C MET A 146 8.05 -9.13 -7.00
N PHE A 147 7.70 -7.87 -6.70
CA PHE A 147 8.29 -7.19 -5.55
C PHE A 147 7.80 -7.73 -4.21
N GLU A 148 8.63 -7.57 -3.17
CA GLU A 148 8.26 -7.82 -1.78
C GLU A 148 7.50 -6.62 -1.22
N ASP A 149 6.23 -6.82 -0.90
CA ASP A 149 5.36 -5.72 -0.47
C ASP A 149 5.53 -5.31 0.98
N GLY A 150 6.10 -6.17 1.83
CA GLY A 150 6.38 -5.85 3.24
C GLY A 150 5.16 -5.33 3.99
N TYR A 151 3.97 -5.91 3.73
CA TYR A 151 2.71 -5.50 4.35
C TYR A 151 2.72 -5.71 5.86
N ILE A 152 2.39 -4.65 6.61
CA ILE A 152 2.20 -4.66 8.06
C ILE A 152 0.94 -3.86 8.38
N ARG A 153 0.05 -4.41 9.21
CA ARG A 153 -1.17 -3.75 9.66
C ARG A 153 -1.26 -3.74 11.18
N TYR A 154 -1.57 -2.60 11.76
CA TYR A 154 -2.08 -2.49 13.12
C TYR A 154 -3.61 -2.46 13.10
N ASP A 155 -4.22 -3.28 13.95
CA ASP A 155 -5.66 -3.29 14.19
C ASP A 155 -6.01 -3.06 15.67
N PHE A 156 -7.03 -2.25 15.88
CA PHE A 156 -7.79 -2.14 17.12
C PHE A 156 -9.10 -2.91 16.97
N ASP A 157 -9.24 -4.04 17.66
CA ASP A 157 -10.41 -4.92 17.55
C ASP A 157 -10.91 -5.36 18.93
N GLU A 158 -11.77 -4.54 19.53
CA GLU A 158 -12.40 -4.85 20.83
C GLU A 158 -13.44 -5.98 20.73
N LEU A 159 -14.08 -6.15 19.58
CA LEU A 159 -15.21 -7.09 19.43
C LEU A 159 -14.75 -8.55 19.34
N ARG A 160 -13.58 -8.78 18.74
CA ARG A 160 -12.99 -10.12 18.58
C ARG A 160 -11.86 -10.39 19.56
N GLU A 161 -11.75 -9.57 20.61
CA GLU A 161 -10.68 -9.69 21.60
C GLU A 161 -10.65 -11.11 22.18
N ASN A 162 -9.53 -11.77 21.96
CA ASN A 162 -9.17 -12.97 22.68
C ASN A 162 -7.77 -12.72 23.25
N PRO A 163 -7.62 -12.52 24.57
CA PRO A 163 -6.34 -12.12 25.16
C PRO A 163 -5.14 -13.03 24.79
N LYS A 164 -5.39 -14.29 24.41
CA LYS A 164 -4.37 -15.25 24.03
C LYS A 164 -4.09 -15.32 22.53
N TYR A 165 -5.12 -15.22 21.70
CA TYR A 165 -5.02 -15.49 20.25
C TYR A 165 -5.27 -14.27 19.36
N HIS A 166 -5.92 -13.23 19.89
CA HIS A 166 -6.26 -11.99 19.18
C HIS A 166 -6.26 -10.83 20.18
N PRO A 167 -5.08 -10.35 20.60
CA PRO A 167 -4.98 -9.24 21.54
C PRO A 167 -5.67 -7.99 21.00
N LYS A 168 -6.26 -7.20 21.89
CA LYS A 168 -6.96 -5.94 21.57
C LYS A 168 -6.17 -5.03 20.64
N TYR A 169 -4.86 -4.91 20.91
CA TYR A 169 -3.90 -4.21 20.08
C TYR A 169 -2.97 -5.24 19.46
N HIS A 170 -2.94 -5.35 18.13
CA HIS A 170 -2.03 -6.28 17.48
C HIS A 170 -1.53 -5.77 16.14
N LEU A 171 -0.38 -6.29 15.75
CA LEU A 171 0.20 -6.17 14.42
C LEU A 171 -0.06 -7.48 13.67
N ASP A 172 -0.70 -7.40 12.52
CA ASP A 172 -0.77 -8.45 11.51
C ASP A 172 0.39 -8.27 10.52
N ILE A 173 1.25 -9.28 10.43
CA ILE A 173 2.35 -9.33 9.48
C ILE A 173 1.94 -10.23 8.31
N PHE A 174 2.12 -9.73 7.09
CA PHE A 174 1.63 -10.32 5.84
C PHE A 174 0.10 -10.40 5.75
N TYR A 175 -0.44 -10.23 4.54
CA TYR A 175 -1.88 -10.30 4.28
C TYR A 175 -2.38 -11.70 3.90
N SER A 176 -1.51 -12.55 3.34
CA SER A 176 -1.90 -13.90 2.92
C SER A 176 -2.07 -14.80 4.15
N SER A 177 -3.22 -15.46 4.24
CA SER A 177 -3.53 -16.40 5.32
C SER A 177 -2.49 -17.51 5.51
N SER A 178 -1.81 -17.93 4.43
CA SER A 178 -0.78 -18.98 4.49
C SER A 178 0.50 -18.55 5.19
N SER A 179 0.76 -17.23 5.23
CA SER A 179 2.03 -16.67 5.70
C SER A 179 1.83 -15.74 6.90
N SER A 180 0.60 -15.33 7.17
CA SER A 180 0.29 -14.32 8.18
C SER A 180 0.57 -14.80 9.60
N PHE A 181 1.08 -13.91 10.43
CA PHE A 181 1.20 -14.10 11.87
C PHE A 181 1.02 -12.77 12.60
N LYS A 182 0.85 -12.83 13.93
CA LYS A 182 0.47 -11.67 14.75
C LYS A 182 1.42 -11.42 15.91
N PHE A 183 1.61 -10.14 16.24
CA PHE A 183 2.21 -9.71 17.51
C PHE A 183 1.21 -8.87 18.31
N GLY A 184 0.99 -9.24 19.58
CA GLY A 184 0.23 -8.42 20.51
C GLY A 184 1.04 -7.22 21.00
N LEU A 185 0.38 -6.07 21.14
CA LEU A 185 0.94 -4.85 21.72
C LEU A 185 0.29 -4.59 23.09
N LYS A 186 1.05 -4.01 24.02
CA LYS A 186 0.54 -3.62 25.35
C LYS A 186 -0.42 -2.45 25.27
N GLU A 187 -0.17 -1.54 24.34
CA GLU A 187 -0.95 -0.33 24.13
C GLU A 187 -1.06 -0.01 22.64
N LYS A 188 -1.95 0.93 22.31
CA LYS A 188 -2.09 1.46 20.96
C LYS A 188 -0.83 2.24 20.58
N PRO A 189 -0.14 1.89 19.49
CA PRO A 189 1.00 2.67 19.02
C PRO A 189 0.52 4.03 18.52
N SER A 190 1.34 5.08 18.67
CA SER A 190 1.11 6.32 17.92
C SER A 190 1.42 6.08 16.42
N PRO A 191 0.88 6.92 15.50
CA PRO A 191 1.27 6.86 14.10
C PRO A 191 2.79 6.95 13.88
N SER A 192 3.48 7.77 14.67
CA SER A 192 4.95 7.88 14.63
C SER A 192 5.64 6.60 15.10
N ASP A 193 5.18 5.98 16.18
CA ASP A 193 5.78 4.73 16.66
C ASP A 193 5.59 3.60 15.64
N PHE A 194 4.41 3.53 15.03
CA PHE A 194 4.13 2.57 13.96
C PHE A 194 5.09 2.75 12.77
N LEU A 195 5.32 3.99 12.32
CA LEU A 195 6.30 4.27 11.26
C LEU A 195 7.73 3.92 11.67
N ASN A 196 8.12 4.29 12.90
CA ASN A 196 9.47 4.03 13.42
C ASN A 196 9.79 2.52 13.50
N MET A 197 8.80 1.65 13.71
CA MET A 197 8.98 0.18 13.68
C MET A 197 9.55 -0.31 12.35
N MET A 198 9.34 0.43 11.25
CA MET A 198 9.72 0.04 9.90
C MET A 198 10.86 0.89 9.31
N ASP A 199 11.24 2.01 9.95
CA ASP A 199 12.27 2.92 9.40
C ASP A 199 13.68 2.42 9.68
N ILE A 200 14.39 2.03 8.62
CA ILE A 200 15.78 1.58 8.66
C ILE A 200 16.80 2.66 9.05
N ASN A 201 16.38 3.90 9.19
CA ASN A 201 17.21 5.00 9.69
C ASN A 201 17.02 5.26 11.19
N MET A 202 16.02 4.63 11.81
CA MET A 202 15.71 4.78 13.23
C MET A 202 16.30 3.63 14.06
N PRO A 203 16.59 3.85 15.36
CA PRO A 203 16.99 2.76 16.26
C PRO A 203 15.92 1.66 16.30
N CYS A 204 16.36 0.40 16.26
CA CYS A 204 15.45 -0.74 16.31
C CYS A 204 14.69 -0.80 17.64
N LEU A 205 13.41 -1.15 17.57
CA LEU A 205 12.59 -1.45 18.73
C LEU A 205 12.77 -2.91 19.16
N TYR A 206 12.71 -3.15 20.47
CA TYR A 206 12.84 -4.49 21.04
C TYR A 206 11.48 -5.08 21.39
N LEU A 207 11.25 -6.31 20.96
CA LEU A 207 10.13 -7.12 21.47
C LEU A 207 10.47 -7.59 22.88
N THR A 208 9.54 -7.42 23.81
CA THR A 208 9.67 -7.92 25.18
C THR A 208 8.70 -9.08 25.39
N GLN A 209 9.18 -10.19 25.97
CA GLN A 209 8.30 -11.28 26.38
C GLN A 209 7.51 -10.85 27.62
N ASN A 210 6.21 -11.14 27.64
CA ASN A 210 5.43 -11.07 28.87
C ASN A 210 5.80 -12.32 29.69
N MET A 211 6.69 -12.17 30.67
CA MET A 211 6.92 -13.18 31.71
C MET A 211 5.78 -13.15 32.73
#